data_AF-A0A0C2VZ31-F1
#
_entry.id   AF-A0A0C2VZ31-F1
#
_cell.length_a   1.000
_cell.length_b   1.000
_cell.length_c   1.000
_cell.angle_alpha   90.00
_cell.angle_beta   90.00
_cell.angle_gamma   90.00
#
_symmetry.space_group_name_H-M   'P 1'
#
loop_
_entity.id
_entity.type
_entity.pdbx_description
1 polymer ?
#
loop_
_entity_poly.entity_id
_entity_poly.type
_entity_poly.pdbx_seq_one_letter_code
_entity_poly.pdbx_strand_id
1 'polypeptide(L)'
;MNRLTTITLLEKGKNKILLQPIRLAVHQPCSIMEAVSPANELYHVYFYKQQFLAAKKVTRSRRSSYLEQAFTKGIVFLCPHPAATLLLVNHEHVKNRSLTDLLQYVKKRFSPLEIAQIFRCFDSLIQPDKLFKVMRESYYEYRREGKWGKAYSVLLTLEEAFPSHEWVTHTKRDPSFSSYHKIYQSMDQTLLKKDPSTMEWLLWKNRSHAPYRSLWFNTFGSQSSHTIAVFSLLYEQQLTNDTSLATHFLETANHLFTQTELTQILLQLASDPSASASILRQAFRQAVKLHAWDDAMKTFIDHPFPLELQDIKCLTEAIPHVKWDNPQLPLEKLSRTLVPVLKNQKKDLDMILTACIPILSRSHDLHDLLHWLKPLNDHQCKLPVQQTLQQLSHYAEDPDKQFQAGELYYKLGLKKEAIDSFNWEIELHPDDPSPVRRLCSLYHELGQTDEAAVYQQLLKSM
;
A
#
# COMPACT_ATOMS: atom_id res chain seq x y z
N MET A 1 -4.40 18.46 -5.01
CA MET A 1 -4.81 18.95 -3.68
C MET A 1 -5.06 17.76 -2.79
N ASN A 2 -4.20 17.51 -1.79
CA ASN A 2 -4.44 16.47 -0.80
C ASN A 2 -5.72 16.81 -0.05
N ARG A 3 -6.79 16.02 -0.26
CA ARG A 3 -8.01 16.12 0.53
C ARG A 3 -7.62 15.96 2.01
N LEU A 4 -8.12 16.85 2.87
CA LEU A 4 -7.86 16.80 4.31
C LEU A 4 -8.26 15.42 4.84
N THR A 5 -7.28 14.69 5.34
CA THR A 5 -7.38 13.35 5.91
C THR A 5 -7.75 13.42 7.39
N THR A 6 -8.56 14.37 7.82
CA THR A 6 -8.84 14.55 9.26
C THR A 6 -10.33 14.65 9.54
N ILE A 7 -10.74 14.12 10.69
CA ILE A 7 -12.12 14.22 11.16
C ILE A 7 -12.17 15.14 12.37
N THR A 8 -13.03 16.16 12.31
CA THR A 8 -13.25 17.08 13.43
C THR A 8 -14.50 16.67 14.19
N LEU A 9 -14.30 16.21 15.43
CA LEU A 9 -15.38 15.92 16.36
C LEU A 9 -15.85 17.20 17.05
N LEU A 10 -17.14 17.50 16.93
CA LEU A 10 -17.82 18.54 17.70
C LEU A 10 -18.39 17.92 18.97
N GLU A 11 -17.78 18.24 20.12
CA GLU A 11 -18.25 17.79 21.44
C GLU A 11 -19.25 18.78 22.05
N LYS A 12 -19.88 18.39 23.16
CA LYS A 12 -20.75 19.29 23.94
C LYS A 12 -19.89 20.44 24.50
N GLY A 13 -20.38 21.67 24.40
CA GLY A 13 -19.68 22.85 24.96
C GLY A 13 -18.71 23.58 24.01
N LYS A 14 -18.86 23.46 22.68
CA LYS A 14 -18.01 24.09 21.64
C LYS A 14 -16.59 23.52 21.52
N ASN A 15 -16.23 22.50 22.29
CA ASN A 15 -14.95 21.80 22.15
C ASN A 15 -14.88 21.07 20.80
N LYS A 16 -13.77 21.26 20.09
CA LYS A 16 -13.47 20.58 18.82
C LYS A 16 -12.24 19.70 19.02
N ILE A 17 -12.34 18.44 18.65
CA ILE A 17 -11.21 17.51 18.67
C ILE A 17 -10.92 17.12 17.22
N LEU A 18 -9.74 17.53 16.74
CA LEU A 18 -9.22 17.07 15.45
C LEU A 18 -8.65 15.66 15.64
N LEU A 19 -9.03 14.71 14.80
CA LEU A 19 -8.47 13.38 14.81
C LEU A 19 -7.78 13.09 13.47
N GLN A 20 -6.58 12.53 13.55
CA GLN A 20 -5.82 12.03 12.42
C GLN A 20 -5.98 10.50 12.32
N PRO A 21 -6.55 9.97 11.23
CA PRO A 21 -6.68 8.55 10.97
C PRO A 21 -5.33 7.83 10.93
N ILE A 22 -5.27 6.68 11.56
CA ILE A 22 -4.14 5.74 11.54
C ILE A 22 -4.46 4.58 10.59
N ARG A 23 -5.68 4.05 10.66
CA ARG A 23 -6.13 2.93 9.83
C ARG A 23 -7.65 2.85 9.76
N LEU A 24 -8.16 2.31 8.66
CA LEU A 24 -9.57 2.03 8.43
C LEU A 24 -9.75 0.52 8.24
N ALA A 25 -10.55 -0.11 9.09
CA ALA A 25 -11.07 -1.46 8.88
C ALA A 25 -12.46 -1.40 8.26
N VAL A 26 -12.62 -2.01 7.09
CA VAL A 26 -13.91 -2.25 6.46
C VAL A 26 -14.37 -3.65 6.82
N HIS A 27 -15.43 -3.72 7.61
CA HIS A 27 -16.02 -4.96 8.09
C HIS A 27 -17.54 -4.81 8.20
N GLN A 28 -18.27 -5.92 8.33
CA GLN A 28 -19.74 -5.91 8.44
C GLN A 28 -20.18 -6.27 9.86
N PRO A 29 -21.14 -5.54 10.46
CA PRO A 29 -21.94 -4.47 9.86
C PRO A 29 -21.30 -3.07 9.89
N CYS A 30 -20.22 -2.85 10.64
CA CYS A 30 -19.62 -1.54 10.80
C CYS A 30 -18.16 -1.48 10.32
N SER A 31 -17.84 -0.42 9.58
CA SER A 31 -16.46 -0.01 9.39
C SER A 31 -15.97 0.76 10.62
N ILE A 32 -14.71 0.53 11.00
CA ILE A 32 -14.09 1.18 12.16
C ILE A 32 -12.81 1.85 11.71
N MET A 33 -12.69 3.14 12.01
CA MET A 33 -11.45 3.89 11.82
C MET A 33 -10.80 4.13 13.17
N GLU A 34 -9.52 3.83 13.26
CA GLU A 34 -8.67 4.19 14.38
C GLU A 34 -7.98 5.52 14.07
N ALA A 35 -8.01 6.46 15.01
CA ALA A 35 -7.48 7.80 14.81
C ALA A 35 -6.91 8.37 16.12
N VAL A 36 -5.94 9.28 16.01
CA VAL A 36 -5.30 9.94 17.17
C VAL A 36 -5.60 11.43 17.22
N SER A 37 -5.77 11.95 18.42
CA SER A 37 -5.83 13.39 18.67
C SER A 37 -4.43 14.01 18.76
N PRO A 38 -4.30 15.36 18.71
CA PRO A 38 -3.02 16.05 18.97
C PRO A 38 -2.39 15.73 20.32
N ALA A 39 -3.19 15.32 21.30
CA ALA A 39 -2.73 14.88 22.62
C ALA A 39 -2.29 13.40 22.64
N ASN A 40 -2.12 12.77 21.47
CA ASN A 40 -1.77 11.37 21.27
C ASN A 40 -2.77 10.37 21.89
N GLU A 41 -4.03 10.80 22.02
CA GLU A 41 -5.10 9.95 22.55
C GLU A 41 -5.76 9.19 21.41
N LEU A 42 -5.92 7.87 21.57
CA LEU A 42 -6.51 6.99 20.56
C LEU A 42 -8.05 7.03 20.60
N TYR A 43 -8.66 7.06 19.43
CA TYR A 43 -10.11 7.04 19.23
C TYR A 43 -10.50 5.96 18.20
N HIS A 44 -11.61 5.29 18.47
CA HIS A 44 -12.32 4.48 17.47
C HIS A 44 -13.53 5.25 16.96
N VAL A 45 -13.62 5.39 15.64
CA VAL A 45 -14.66 6.09 14.91
C VAL A 45 -15.48 5.05 14.16
N TYR A 46 -16.77 4.95 14.47
CA TYR A 46 -17.65 3.90 13.97
C TYR A 46 -18.55 4.43 12.84
N PHE A 47 -18.66 3.65 11.77
CA PHE A 47 -19.51 3.93 10.64
C PHE A 47 -20.42 2.74 10.34
N TYR A 48 -21.68 3.01 10.03
CA TYR A 48 -22.63 2.02 9.54
C TYR A 48 -23.18 2.48 8.20
N LYS A 49 -23.08 1.65 7.15
CA LYS A 49 -23.46 2.03 5.78
C LYS A 49 -22.84 3.36 5.34
N GLN A 50 -21.55 3.54 5.64
CA GLN A 50 -20.77 4.76 5.41
C GLN A 50 -21.27 6.02 6.16
N GLN A 51 -22.19 5.91 7.13
CA GLN A 51 -22.63 7.05 7.94
C GLN A 51 -21.95 7.06 9.31
N PHE A 52 -21.43 8.23 9.72
CA PHE A 52 -20.83 8.40 11.04
C PHE A 52 -21.83 8.15 12.18
N LEU A 53 -21.50 7.19 13.06
CA LEU A 53 -22.28 6.86 14.25
C LEU A 53 -21.79 7.62 15.49
N ALA A 54 -20.56 7.33 15.91
CA ALA A 54 -19.94 7.91 17.10
C ALA A 54 -18.43 7.70 17.07
N ALA A 55 -17.70 8.55 17.79
CA ALA A 55 -16.29 8.37 18.08
C ALA A 55 -16.07 8.21 19.58
N LYS A 56 -15.18 7.29 19.96
CA LYS A 56 -14.97 6.88 21.34
C LYS A 56 -13.49 6.78 21.64
N LYS A 57 -13.06 7.52 22.66
CA LYS A 57 -11.71 7.43 23.20
C LYS A 57 -11.46 6.03 23.74
N VAL A 58 -10.33 5.46 23.37
CA VAL A 58 -9.92 4.13 23.81
C VAL A 58 -9.41 4.23 25.24
N THR A 59 -10.01 3.45 26.13
CA THR A 59 -9.59 3.36 27.54
C THR A 59 -9.16 1.96 27.93
N ARG A 60 -9.66 0.92 27.24
CA ARG A 60 -9.33 -0.49 27.40
C ARG A 60 -9.54 -1.23 26.09
N SER A 61 -8.77 -2.29 25.85
CA SER A 61 -9.00 -3.24 24.75
C SER A 61 -9.57 -4.56 25.30
N ARG A 62 -10.56 -5.14 24.60
CA ARG A 62 -11.16 -6.43 24.95
C ARG A 62 -10.86 -7.44 23.85
N ARG A 63 -10.32 -8.59 24.24
CA ARG A 63 -10.15 -9.74 23.34
C ARG A 63 -11.50 -10.28 22.89
N SER A 64 -11.53 -10.86 21.69
CA SER A 64 -12.70 -11.40 21.00
C SER A 64 -13.80 -10.39 20.69
N SER A 65 -13.53 -9.10 20.85
CA SER A 65 -14.50 -8.04 20.54
C SER A 65 -14.68 -7.87 19.03
N TYR A 66 -15.82 -7.31 18.62
CA TYR A 66 -16.07 -6.93 17.24
C TYR A 66 -14.97 -6.01 16.68
N LEU A 67 -14.46 -5.11 17.53
CA LEU A 67 -13.33 -4.25 17.20
C LEU A 67 -12.10 -5.08 16.75
N GLU A 68 -11.71 -6.08 17.54
CA GLU A 68 -10.60 -6.97 17.18
C GLU A 68 -10.91 -7.73 15.89
N GLN A 69 -12.13 -8.25 15.74
CA GLN A 69 -12.55 -8.95 14.53
C GLN A 69 -12.47 -8.04 13.28
N ALA A 70 -12.87 -6.77 13.39
CA ALA A 70 -12.80 -5.83 12.27
C ALA A 70 -11.36 -5.60 11.82
N PHE A 71 -10.41 -5.46 12.74
CA PHE A 71 -9.00 -5.24 12.41
C PHE A 71 -8.23 -6.53 12.06
N THR A 72 -8.70 -7.71 12.47
CA THR A 72 -8.02 -8.99 12.18
C THR A 72 -8.62 -9.75 11.01
N LYS A 73 -9.94 -9.63 10.80
CA LYS A 73 -10.69 -10.34 9.75
C LYS A 73 -11.39 -9.40 8.78
N GLY A 74 -11.33 -8.08 8.97
CA GLY A 74 -11.78 -7.10 8.00
C GLY A 74 -10.69 -6.73 6.99
N ILE A 75 -11.04 -5.85 6.06
CA ILE A 75 -10.12 -5.33 5.05
C ILE A 75 -9.56 -4.02 5.59
N VAL A 76 -8.26 -3.99 5.86
CA VAL A 76 -7.61 -2.90 6.60
C VAL A 76 -6.75 -2.05 5.69
N PHE A 77 -7.00 -0.74 5.68
CA PHE A 77 -6.19 0.25 5.00
C PHE A 77 -5.39 1.06 6.03
N LEU A 78 -4.07 1.04 5.92
CA LEU A 78 -3.20 1.92 6.71
C LEU A 78 -3.27 3.34 6.16
N CYS A 79 -3.46 4.33 7.04
CA CYS A 79 -3.60 5.72 6.63
C CYS A 79 -2.23 6.44 6.58
N PRO A 80 -2.07 7.41 5.66
CA PRO A 80 -3.08 7.95 4.75
C PRO A 80 -3.43 6.98 3.61
N HIS A 81 -4.74 6.84 3.32
CA HIS A 81 -5.22 5.99 2.23
C HIS A 81 -6.44 6.62 1.54
N PRO A 82 -6.53 6.62 0.19
CA PRO A 82 -7.66 7.25 -0.50
C PRO A 82 -9.04 6.69 -0.11
N ALA A 83 -9.15 5.40 0.21
CA ALA A 83 -10.39 4.81 0.71
C ALA A 83 -10.85 5.41 2.06
N ALA A 84 -9.90 5.73 2.95
CA ALA A 84 -10.21 6.42 4.20
C ALA A 84 -10.64 7.86 3.94
N THR A 85 -9.95 8.55 3.03
CA THR A 85 -10.34 9.89 2.57
C THR A 85 -11.76 9.90 2.00
N LEU A 86 -12.10 8.94 1.13
CA LEU A 86 -13.43 8.80 0.53
C LEU A 86 -14.53 8.67 1.58
N LEU A 87 -14.28 7.92 2.66
CA LEU A 87 -15.21 7.81 3.79
C LEU A 87 -15.39 9.14 4.51
N LEU A 88 -14.30 9.92 4.65
CA LEU A 88 -14.27 11.16 5.42
C LEU A 88 -14.75 12.39 4.66
N VAL A 89 -14.78 12.39 3.33
CA VAL A 89 -15.22 13.56 2.52
C VAL A 89 -16.59 14.09 3.00
N ASN A 90 -17.51 13.20 3.37
CA ASN A 90 -18.85 13.59 3.85
C ASN A 90 -18.92 13.79 5.38
N HIS A 91 -17.80 13.70 6.09
CA HIS A 91 -17.71 13.63 7.54
C HIS A 91 -16.59 14.49 8.13
N GLU A 92 -16.14 15.53 7.44
CA GLU A 92 -15.05 16.41 7.92
C GLU A 92 -15.39 17.05 9.27
N HIS A 93 -16.65 17.44 9.47
CA HIS A 93 -17.16 17.97 10.74
C HIS A 93 -18.38 17.18 11.21
N VAL A 94 -18.22 16.41 12.29
CA VAL A 94 -19.30 15.57 12.82
C VAL A 94 -19.57 15.84 14.29
N LYS A 95 -20.87 15.85 14.65
CA LYS A 95 -21.29 15.92 16.05
C LYS A 95 -21.09 14.57 16.72
N ASN A 96 -20.19 14.49 17.69
CA ASN A 96 -19.98 13.26 18.44
C ASN A 96 -21.20 12.96 19.34
N ARG A 97 -21.51 11.68 19.54
CA ARG A 97 -22.69 11.21 20.26
C ARG A 97 -22.28 10.38 21.47
N SER A 98 -22.88 10.62 22.63
CA SER A 98 -22.79 9.67 23.76
C SER A 98 -23.47 8.35 23.40
N LEU A 99 -23.27 7.28 24.18
CA LEU A 99 -23.94 5.99 23.91
C LEU A 99 -25.47 6.11 24.02
N THR A 100 -25.96 6.92 24.96
CA THR A 100 -27.39 7.23 25.11
C THR A 100 -27.93 8.02 23.92
N ASP A 101 -27.19 9.06 23.49
CA ASP A 101 -27.57 9.87 22.32
C ASP A 101 -27.53 9.03 21.03
N LEU A 102 -26.57 8.09 20.92
CA LEU A 102 -26.47 7.16 19.82
C LEU A 102 -27.68 6.23 19.76
N LEU A 103 -28.10 5.65 20.90
CA LEU A 103 -29.29 4.79 20.95
C LEU A 103 -30.54 5.53 20.46
N GLN A 104 -30.75 6.77 20.92
CA GLN A 104 -31.85 7.60 20.46
C GLN A 104 -31.74 7.97 18.97
N TYR A 105 -30.52 8.25 18.50
CA TYR A 105 -30.26 8.56 17.11
C TYR A 105 -30.60 7.40 16.18
N VAL A 106 -30.20 6.17 16.53
CA VAL A 106 -30.43 4.98 15.69
C VAL A 106 -31.88 4.50 15.76
N LYS A 107 -32.55 4.58 16.92
CA LYS A 107 -33.98 4.22 17.07
C LYS A 107 -34.90 5.02 16.14
N LYS A 108 -34.49 6.23 15.74
CA LYS A 108 -35.26 7.09 14.83
C LYS A 108 -35.02 6.81 13.35
N ARG A 109 -34.00 6.02 13.00
CA ARG A 109 -33.47 5.93 11.63
C ARG A 109 -33.35 4.51 11.10
N PHE A 110 -33.16 3.55 11.98
CA PHE A 110 -32.82 2.18 11.62
C PHE A 110 -33.84 1.21 12.20
N SER A 111 -34.01 0.08 11.53
CA SER A 111 -34.91 -0.98 11.98
C SER A 111 -34.37 -1.67 13.26
N PRO A 112 -35.22 -2.35 14.05
CA PRO A 112 -34.76 -3.10 15.21
C PRO A 112 -33.61 -4.08 14.93
N LEU A 113 -33.59 -4.73 13.75
CA LEU A 113 -32.48 -5.58 13.32
C LEU A 113 -31.18 -4.79 13.18
N GLU A 114 -31.21 -3.68 12.47
CA GLU A 114 -30.05 -2.82 12.25
C GLU A 114 -29.56 -2.19 13.57
N ILE A 115 -30.46 -1.87 14.50
CA ILE A 115 -30.08 -1.41 15.84
C ILE A 115 -29.27 -2.50 16.55
N ALA A 116 -29.71 -3.76 16.51
CA ALA A 116 -28.97 -4.86 17.12
C ALA A 116 -27.60 -5.07 16.44
N GLN A 117 -27.55 -4.97 15.11
CA GLN A 117 -26.31 -5.06 14.32
C GLN A 117 -25.32 -3.94 14.66
N ILE A 118 -25.79 -2.68 14.73
CA ILE A 118 -24.98 -1.53 15.10
C ILE A 118 -24.44 -1.72 16.51
N PHE A 119 -25.30 -2.03 17.49
CA PHE A 119 -24.89 -2.11 18.89
C PHE A 119 -23.93 -3.26 19.17
N ARG A 120 -24.01 -4.38 18.43
CA ARG A 120 -23.03 -5.46 18.48
C ARG A 120 -21.59 -4.95 18.32
N CYS A 121 -21.38 -3.91 17.51
CA CYS A 121 -20.06 -3.35 17.25
C CYS A 121 -19.45 -2.57 18.42
N PHE A 122 -20.23 -2.28 19.48
CA PHE A 122 -19.82 -1.53 20.66
C PHE A 122 -19.58 -2.42 21.89
N ASP A 123 -19.35 -3.72 21.70
CA ASP A 123 -19.07 -4.72 22.75
C ASP A 123 -17.81 -4.46 23.57
N SER A 124 -16.82 -3.78 22.99
CA SER A 124 -15.63 -3.30 23.68
C SER A 124 -15.92 -2.11 24.62
N LEU A 125 -17.01 -1.38 24.38
CA LEU A 125 -17.33 -0.11 25.03
C LEU A 125 -18.51 -0.17 25.99
N ILE A 126 -19.43 -1.13 25.79
CA ILE A 126 -20.65 -1.31 26.58
C ILE A 126 -20.47 -2.53 27.51
N GLN A 127 -21.05 -2.45 28.70
CA GLN A 127 -21.11 -3.61 29.61
C GLN A 127 -21.97 -4.73 28.98
N PRO A 128 -21.53 -6.00 29.02
CA PRO A 128 -22.23 -7.13 28.37
C PRO A 128 -23.73 -7.18 28.64
N ASP A 129 -24.16 -7.08 29.90
CA ASP A 129 -25.58 -7.14 30.27
C ASP A 129 -26.42 -6.00 29.68
N LYS A 130 -25.83 -4.79 29.63
CA LYS A 130 -26.48 -3.61 29.04
C LYS A 130 -26.59 -3.76 27.52
N LEU A 131 -25.51 -4.23 26.87
CA LEU A 131 -25.50 -4.47 25.44
C LEU A 131 -26.51 -5.56 25.05
N PHE A 132 -26.49 -6.68 25.76
CA PHE A 132 -27.43 -7.78 25.59
C PHE A 132 -28.87 -7.30 25.75
N LYS A 133 -29.17 -6.50 26.79
CA LYS A 133 -30.50 -5.92 26.99
C LYS A 133 -30.95 -5.07 25.80
N VAL A 134 -30.11 -4.16 25.31
CA VAL A 134 -30.43 -3.31 24.14
C VAL A 134 -30.72 -4.15 22.90
N MET A 135 -29.90 -5.16 22.61
CA MET A 135 -30.10 -6.03 21.46
C MET A 135 -31.34 -6.93 21.62
N ARG A 136 -31.61 -7.42 22.83
CA ARG A 136 -32.78 -8.25 23.14
C ARG A 136 -34.09 -7.45 23.08
N GLU A 137 -34.07 -6.15 23.37
CA GLU A 137 -35.25 -5.28 23.16
C GLU A 137 -35.69 -5.32 21.68
N SER A 138 -34.75 -5.25 20.73
CA SER A 138 -35.05 -5.38 19.30
C SER A 138 -35.69 -6.72 18.94
N TYR A 139 -35.26 -7.81 19.58
CA TYR A 139 -35.86 -9.14 19.39
C TYR A 139 -37.33 -9.13 19.82
N TYR A 140 -37.60 -8.64 21.04
CA TYR A 140 -38.95 -8.64 21.58
C TYR A 140 -39.89 -7.68 20.85
N GLU A 141 -39.37 -6.60 20.26
CA GLU A 141 -40.14 -5.73 19.39
C GLU A 141 -40.74 -6.50 18.21
N TYR A 142 -39.91 -7.19 17.42
CA TYR A 142 -40.43 -8.02 16.33
C TYR A 142 -41.29 -9.18 16.78
N ARG A 143 -40.98 -9.77 17.94
CA ARG A 143 -41.79 -10.86 18.51
C ARG A 143 -43.21 -10.38 18.87
N ARG A 144 -43.35 -9.17 19.43
CA ARG A 144 -44.65 -8.56 19.72
C ARG A 144 -45.43 -8.21 18.45
N GLU A 145 -44.74 -7.81 17.40
CA GLU A 145 -45.34 -7.53 16.08
C GLU A 145 -45.68 -8.80 15.27
N GLY A 146 -45.40 -10.00 15.79
CA GLY A 146 -45.61 -11.26 15.07
C GLY A 146 -44.64 -11.49 13.90
N LYS A 147 -43.56 -10.69 13.79
CA LYS A 147 -42.55 -10.80 12.73
C LYS A 147 -41.48 -11.82 13.08
N TRP A 148 -41.87 -13.09 13.20
CA TRP A 148 -41.02 -14.21 13.63
C TRP A 148 -39.70 -14.32 12.84
N GLY A 149 -39.75 -14.15 11.51
CA GLY A 149 -38.54 -14.19 10.68
C GLY A 149 -37.52 -13.11 11.04
N LYS A 150 -37.97 -11.87 11.31
CA LYS A 150 -37.09 -10.76 11.72
C LYS A 150 -36.60 -10.91 13.17
N ALA A 151 -37.44 -11.48 14.04
CA ALA A 151 -37.01 -11.84 15.39
C ALA A 151 -35.89 -12.89 15.34
N TYR A 152 -36.00 -13.88 14.46
CA TYR A 152 -34.93 -14.86 14.23
C TYR A 152 -33.64 -14.20 13.69
N SER A 153 -33.73 -13.22 12.80
CA SER A 153 -32.57 -12.42 12.34
C SER A 153 -31.84 -11.72 13.50
N VAL A 154 -32.60 -11.12 14.43
CA VAL A 154 -32.03 -10.49 15.63
C VAL A 154 -31.40 -11.55 16.53
N LEU A 155 -32.02 -12.73 16.65
CA LEU A 155 -31.48 -13.85 17.42
C LEU A 155 -30.13 -14.33 16.87
N LEU A 156 -29.96 -14.41 15.54
CA LEU A 156 -28.65 -14.71 14.92
C LEU A 156 -27.61 -13.64 15.23
N THR A 157 -28.00 -12.37 15.27
CA THR A 157 -27.11 -11.27 15.64
C THR A 157 -26.69 -11.35 17.13
N LEU A 158 -27.64 -11.71 18.00
CA LEU A 158 -27.40 -11.97 19.43
C LEU A 158 -26.50 -13.18 19.66
N GLU A 159 -26.67 -14.25 18.88
CA GLU A 159 -25.82 -15.44 18.94
C GLU A 159 -24.37 -15.14 18.57
N GLU A 160 -24.14 -14.36 17.52
CA GLU A 160 -22.77 -13.97 17.15
C GLU A 160 -22.09 -13.15 18.27
N ALA A 161 -22.86 -12.31 18.96
CA ALA A 161 -22.35 -11.45 20.03
C ALA A 161 -22.19 -12.18 21.37
N PHE A 162 -23.07 -13.14 21.65
CA PHE A 162 -23.20 -13.81 22.94
C PHE A 162 -23.47 -15.32 22.77
N PRO A 163 -22.53 -16.07 22.16
CA PRO A 163 -22.77 -17.47 21.76
C PRO A 163 -23.04 -18.40 22.95
N SER A 164 -22.46 -18.10 24.12
CA SER A 164 -22.60 -18.90 25.35
C SER A 164 -23.71 -18.41 26.28
N HIS A 165 -24.49 -17.40 25.90
CA HIS A 165 -25.51 -16.85 26.78
C HIS A 165 -26.75 -17.76 26.84
N GLU A 166 -27.16 -18.14 28.05
CA GLU A 166 -28.24 -19.11 28.30
C GLU A 166 -29.52 -18.79 27.52
N TRP A 167 -30.02 -17.56 27.64
CA TRP A 167 -31.21 -17.11 26.91
C TRP A 167 -31.13 -17.32 25.38
N VAL A 168 -29.96 -17.07 24.77
CA VAL A 168 -29.75 -17.25 23.33
C VAL A 168 -29.82 -18.73 22.98
N THR A 169 -29.07 -19.56 23.70
CA THR A 169 -29.02 -21.01 23.46
C THR A 169 -30.38 -21.67 23.62
N HIS A 170 -31.16 -21.26 24.62
CA HIS A 170 -32.52 -21.76 24.85
C HIS A 170 -33.48 -21.28 23.76
N THR A 171 -33.45 -19.99 23.43
CA THR A 171 -34.37 -19.39 22.45
C THR A 171 -34.12 -19.89 21.03
N LYS A 172 -32.86 -20.16 20.66
CA LYS A 172 -32.51 -20.75 19.36
C LYS A 172 -33.04 -22.17 19.20
N ARG A 173 -33.15 -22.95 20.28
CA ARG A 173 -33.69 -24.31 20.26
C ARG A 173 -35.22 -24.36 20.27
N ASP A 174 -35.90 -23.21 20.29
CA ASP A 174 -37.35 -23.17 20.23
C ASP A 174 -37.84 -23.84 18.91
N PRO A 175 -38.69 -24.88 19.00
CA PRO A 175 -39.18 -25.59 17.82
C PRO A 175 -39.87 -24.69 16.79
N SER A 176 -40.46 -23.56 17.23
CA SER A 176 -41.08 -22.57 16.34
C SER A 176 -40.11 -21.96 15.32
N PHE A 177 -38.79 -22.01 15.59
CA PHE A 177 -37.77 -21.52 14.67
C PHE A 177 -37.21 -22.58 13.71
N SER A 178 -37.61 -23.85 13.80
CA SER A 178 -37.03 -24.94 12.99
C SER A 178 -37.10 -24.71 11.48
N SER A 179 -38.18 -24.09 10.99
CA SER A 179 -38.33 -23.73 9.58
C SER A 179 -37.37 -22.62 9.15
N TYR A 180 -37.07 -21.66 10.04
CA TYR A 180 -36.14 -20.57 9.78
C TYR A 180 -34.69 -21.06 9.77
N HIS A 181 -34.30 -21.99 10.64
CA HIS A 181 -32.95 -22.58 10.62
C HIS A 181 -32.57 -23.09 9.22
N LYS A 182 -33.48 -23.82 8.57
CA LYS A 182 -33.27 -24.36 7.22
C LYS A 182 -33.09 -23.25 6.16
N ILE A 183 -33.90 -22.19 6.23
CA ILE A 183 -33.84 -21.07 5.28
C ILE A 183 -32.52 -20.29 5.40
N TYR A 184 -32.04 -20.07 6.61
CA TYR A 184 -30.80 -19.30 6.83
C TYR A 184 -29.53 -20.12 6.55
N GLN A 185 -29.61 -21.46 6.57
CA GLN A 185 -28.52 -22.35 6.18
C GLN A 185 -28.34 -22.45 4.65
N SER A 186 -29.42 -22.34 3.87
CA SER A 186 -29.33 -22.51 2.41
C SER A 186 -28.69 -21.31 1.68
N MET A 187 -28.70 -20.12 2.28
CA MET A 187 -28.18 -18.87 1.69
C MET A 187 -28.64 -18.66 0.24
N ASP A 188 -29.92 -18.93 -0.04
CA ASP A 188 -30.51 -18.89 -1.38
C ASP A 188 -31.31 -17.60 -1.67
N GLN A 189 -31.91 -17.55 -2.86
CA GLN A 189 -32.77 -16.44 -3.31
C GLN A 189 -34.01 -16.22 -2.41
N THR A 190 -34.47 -17.24 -1.68
CA THR A 190 -35.58 -17.13 -0.73
C THR A 190 -35.18 -16.31 0.47
N LEU A 191 -33.98 -16.57 1.02
CA LEU A 191 -33.44 -15.77 2.12
C LEU A 191 -33.23 -14.33 1.68
N LEU A 192 -32.67 -14.11 0.48
CA LEU A 192 -32.41 -12.77 -0.03
C LEU A 192 -33.68 -11.90 -0.09
N LYS A 193 -34.80 -12.48 -0.55
CA LYS A 193 -36.09 -11.76 -0.61
C LYS A 193 -36.68 -11.48 0.77
N LYS A 194 -36.47 -12.36 1.75
CA LYS A 194 -37.09 -12.27 3.08
C LYS A 194 -36.28 -11.42 4.06
N ASP A 195 -34.96 -11.55 4.02
CA ASP A 195 -34.03 -10.88 4.94
C ASP A 195 -32.71 -10.54 4.23
N PRO A 196 -32.69 -9.46 3.45
CA PRO A 196 -31.48 -9.03 2.74
C PRO A 196 -30.36 -8.60 3.70
N SER A 197 -30.68 -8.05 4.88
CA SER A 197 -29.66 -7.57 5.83
C SER A 197 -28.87 -8.71 6.47
N THR A 198 -29.54 -9.81 6.84
CA THR A 198 -28.81 -10.98 7.35
C THR A 198 -28.10 -11.72 6.22
N MET A 199 -28.69 -11.80 5.02
CA MET A 199 -28.02 -12.34 3.84
C MET A 199 -26.68 -11.61 3.57
N GLU A 200 -26.69 -10.28 3.57
CA GLU A 200 -25.50 -9.46 3.35
C GLU A 200 -24.37 -9.82 4.33
N TRP A 201 -24.69 -9.91 5.62
CA TRP A 201 -23.74 -10.28 6.66
C TRP A 201 -23.18 -11.70 6.48
N LEU A 202 -24.04 -12.68 6.16
CA LEU A 202 -23.62 -14.07 5.93
C LEU A 202 -22.69 -14.20 4.72
N LEU A 203 -22.99 -13.50 3.62
CA LEU A 203 -22.14 -13.47 2.43
C LEU A 203 -20.80 -12.81 2.73
N TRP A 204 -20.78 -11.68 3.46
CA TRP A 204 -19.54 -11.02 3.87
C TRP A 204 -18.67 -11.90 4.77
N LYS A 205 -19.29 -12.64 5.70
CA LYS A 205 -18.59 -13.56 6.60
C LYS A 205 -17.89 -14.69 5.84
N ASN A 206 -18.47 -15.13 4.72
CA ASN A 206 -17.93 -16.20 3.88
C ASN A 206 -17.24 -15.70 2.59
N ARG A 207 -16.96 -14.40 2.49
CA ARG A 207 -16.44 -13.72 1.27
C ARG A 207 -15.13 -14.28 0.71
N SER A 208 -14.39 -15.06 1.48
CA SER A 208 -13.19 -15.76 1.01
C SER A 208 -13.50 -16.77 -0.10
N HIS A 209 -14.74 -17.24 -0.20
CA HIS A 209 -15.18 -18.12 -1.29
C HIS A 209 -15.79 -17.28 -2.42
N ALA A 210 -15.28 -17.48 -3.64
CA ALA A 210 -15.68 -16.72 -4.82
C ALA A 210 -17.21 -16.65 -5.06
N PRO A 211 -18.01 -17.73 -4.91
CA PRO A 211 -19.45 -17.66 -5.16
C PRO A 211 -20.19 -16.68 -4.24
N TYR A 212 -19.82 -16.62 -2.95
CA TYR A 212 -20.46 -15.71 -2.00
C TYR A 212 -20.08 -14.25 -2.27
N ARG A 213 -18.83 -14.00 -2.67
CA ARG A 213 -18.37 -12.68 -3.08
C ARG A 213 -19.10 -12.19 -4.33
N SER A 214 -19.20 -13.02 -5.38
CA SER A 214 -19.93 -12.68 -6.60
C SER A 214 -21.41 -12.40 -6.32
N LEU A 215 -22.06 -13.22 -5.49
CA LEU A 215 -23.45 -12.98 -5.10
C LEU A 215 -23.61 -11.69 -4.30
N TRP A 216 -22.68 -11.37 -3.40
CA TRP A 216 -22.69 -10.12 -2.65
C TRP A 216 -22.58 -8.91 -3.60
N PHE A 217 -21.64 -8.92 -4.56
CA PHE A 217 -21.48 -7.85 -5.53
C PHE A 217 -22.75 -7.63 -6.37
N ASN A 218 -23.30 -8.71 -6.94
CA ASN A 218 -24.47 -8.62 -7.80
C ASN A 218 -25.72 -8.11 -7.07
N THR A 219 -25.78 -8.33 -5.75
CA THR A 219 -26.95 -8.01 -4.94
C THR A 219 -26.87 -6.63 -4.28
N PHE A 220 -25.70 -6.30 -3.71
CA PHE A 220 -25.52 -5.11 -2.86
C PHE A 220 -24.57 -4.07 -3.47
N GLY A 221 -23.76 -4.46 -4.46
CA GLY A 221 -22.68 -3.62 -4.97
C GLY A 221 -23.11 -2.36 -5.72
N SER A 222 -24.36 -2.31 -6.21
CA SER A 222 -24.90 -1.12 -6.88
C SER A 222 -25.38 -0.03 -5.92
N GLN A 223 -25.46 -0.32 -4.62
CA GLN A 223 -25.95 0.63 -3.63
C GLN A 223 -24.85 1.60 -3.21
N SER A 224 -25.14 2.91 -3.22
CA SER A 224 -24.18 3.96 -2.83
C SER A 224 -23.70 3.85 -1.38
N SER A 225 -24.51 3.24 -0.50
CA SER A 225 -24.13 2.93 0.88
C SER A 225 -23.06 1.84 1.00
N HIS A 226 -22.74 1.12 -0.09
CA HIS A 226 -21.76 0.04 -0.13
C HIS A 226 -20.52 0.33 -0.98
N THR A 227 -20.39 1.52 -1.57
CA THR A 227 -19.22 1.94 -2.37
C THR A 227 -17.87 1.55 -1.77
N ILE A 228 -17.64 1.86 -0.49
CA ILE A 228 -16.37 1.52 0.19
C ILE A 228 -16.22 0.01 0.37
N ALA A 229 -17.30 -0.70 0.69
CA ALA A 229 -17.28 -2.15 0.82
C ALA A 229 -16.99 -2.84 -0.52
N VAL A 230 -17.58 -2.35 -1.62
CA VAL A 230 -17.31 -2.82 -2.99
C VAL A 230 -15.84 -2.65 -3.33
N PHE A 231 -15.30 -1.43 -3.18
CA PHE A 231 -13.90 -1.16 -3.43
C PHE A 231 -12.99 -2.06 -2.57
N SER A 232 -13.33 -2.23 -1.29
CA SER A 232 -12.55 -3.05 -0.36
C SER A 232 -12.48 -4.51 -0.80
N LEU A 233 -13.61 -5.10 -1.21
CA LEU A 233 -13.62 -6.48 -1.70
C LEU A 233 -12.80 -6.66 -2.98
N LEU A 234 -12.88 -5.71 -3.91
CA LEU A 234 -12.08 -5.73 -5.13
C LEU A 234 -10.58 -5.58 -4.83
N TYR A 235 -10.24 -4.73 -3.85
CA TYR A 235 -8.89 -4.54 -3.35
C TYR A 235 -8.34 -5.82 -2.69
N GLU A 236 -9.09 -6.42 -1.75
CA GLU A 236 -8.72 -7.68 -1.08
C GLU A 236 -8.46 -8.80 -2.10
N GLN A 237 -9.22 -8.83 -3.19
CA GLN A 237 -9.02 -9.83 -4.24
C GLN A 237 -7.70 -9.65 -5.00
N GLN A 238 -7.20 -8.41 -5.16
CA GLN A 238 -5.90 -8.16 -5.82
C GLN A 238 -4.71 -8.69 -5.01
N LEU A 239 -4.91 -8.95 -3.71
CA LEU A 239 -3.94 -9.58 -2.83
C LEU A 239 -3.99 -11.12 -2.89
N THR A 240 -4.80 -11.67 -3.79
CA THR A 240 -4.85 -13.11 -4.06
C THR A 240 -4.39 -13.38 -5.49
N ASN A 241 -4.04 -14.63 -5.80
CA ASN A 241 -3.62 -15.03 -7.15
C ASN A 241 -4.76 -14.98 -8.21
N ASP A 242 -5.99 -14.64 -7.81
CA ASP A 242 -7.15 -14.58 -8.70
C ASP A 242 -7.27 -13.21 -9.38
N THR A 243 -6.86 -13.15 -10.65
CA THR A 243 -6.91 -11.94 -11.48
C THR A 243 -8.25 -11.71 -12.19
N SER A 244 -9.28 -12.52 -11.94
CA SER A 244 -10.56 -12.47 -12.68
C SER A 244 -11.28 -11.12 -12.63
N LEU A 245 -11.15 -10.38 -11.51
CA LEU A 245 -11.79 -9.08 -11.31
C LEU A 245 -10.82 -7.88 -11.41
N ALA A 246 -9.62 -8.07 -11.95
CA ALA A 246 -8.63 -7.00 -12.06
C ALA A 246 -9.13 -5.80 -12.91
N THR A 247 -9.83 -6.06 -14.01
CA THR A 247 -10.43 -5.00 -14.85
C THR A 247 -11.51 -4.24 -14.10
N HIS A 248 -12.41 -4.95 -13.43
CA HIS A 248 -13.49 -4.34 -12.65
C HIS A 248 -12.96 -3.54 -11.45
N PHE A 249 -11.88 -4.00 -10.82
CA PHE A 249 -11.15 -3.22 -9.81
C PHE A 249 -10.65 -1.89 -10.38
N LEU A 250 -9.96 -1.90 -11.52
CA LEU A 250 -9.41 -0.69 -12.14
C LEU A 250 -10.52 0.27 -12.58
N GLU A 251 -11.60 -0.22 -13.18
CA GLU A 251 -12.76 0.60 -13.56
C GLU A 251 -13.38 1.28 -12.34
N THR A 252 -13.66 0.50 -11.29
CA THR A 252 -14.22 1.01 -10.03
C THR A 252 -13.28 2.03 -9.39
N ALA A 253 -11.99 1.75 -9.34
CA ALA A 253 -11.00 2.65 -8.74
C ALA A 253 -10.86 3.96 -9.54
N ASN A 254 -10.90 3.91 -10.88
CA ASN A 254 -10.88 5.11 -11.73
C ASN A 254 -12.13 5.99 -11.55
N HIS A 255 -13.29 5.39 -11.24
CA HIS A 255 -14.50 6.16 -10.95
C HIS A 255 -14.47 6.81 -9.57
N LEU A 256 -13.80 6.21 -8.59
CA LEU A 256 -13.79 6.67 -7.20
C LEU A 256 -12.64 7.62 -6.88
N PHE A 257 -11.52 7.50 -7.58
CA PHE A 257 -10.26 8.14 -7.20
C PHE A 257 -9.65 8.95 -8.35
N THR A 258 -8.94 10.01 -7.99
CA THR A 258 -8.08 10.75 -8.92
C THR A 258 -6.92 9.88 -9.42
N GLN A 259 -6.28 10.24 -10.53
CA GLN A 259 -5.14 9.48 -11.05
C GLN A 259 -3.98 9.40 -10.04
N THR A 260 -3.76 10.45 -9.26
CA THR A 260 -2.77 10.47 -8.18
C THR A 260 -3.11 9.50 -7.06
N GLU A 261 -4.36 9.46 -6.61
CA GLU A 261 -4.83 8.53 -5.57
C GLU A 261 -4.83 7.08 -6.06
N LEU A 262 -5.21 6.84 -7.32
CA LEU A 262 -5.13 5.52 -7.94
C LEU A 262 -3.69 5.02 -8.01
N THR A 263 -2.75 5.87 -8.39
CA THR A 263 -1.32 5.52 -8.43
C THR A 263 -0.82 5.14 -7.04
N GLN A 264 -1.21 5.87 -6.00
CA GLN A 264 -0.88 5.51 -4.61
C GLN A 264 -1.42 4.13 -4.22
N ILE A 265 -2.69 3.84 -4.56
CA ILE A 265 -3.31 2.53 -4.30
C ILE A 265 -2.54 1.41 -5.02
N LEU A 266 -2.21 1.63 -6.30
CA LEU A 266 -1.52 0.64 -7.12
C LEU A 266 -0.08 0.39 -6.64
N LEU A 267 0.65 1.44 -6.26
CA LEU A 267 1.99 1.31 -5.68
C LEU A 267 1.96 0.56 -4.34
N GLN A 268 0.94 0.80 -3.51
CA GLN A 268 0.77 0.05 -2.27
C GLN A 268 0.48 -1.43 -2.54
N LEU A 269 -0.40 -1.76 -3.49
CA LEU A 269 -0.64 -3.15 -3.90
C LEU A 269 0.63 -3.79 -4.49
N ALA A 270 1.39 -3.04 -5.28
CA ALA A 270 2.62 -3.50 -5.91
C ALA A 270 3.76 -3.78 -4.92
N SER A 271 3.70 -3.23 -3.71
CA SER A 271 4.67 -3.53 -2.65
C SER A 271 4.47 -4.90 -2.00
N ASP A 272 3.34 -5.56 -2.25
CA ASP A 272 3.09 -6.92 -1.80
C ASP A 272 3.82 -7.94 -2.70
N PRO A 273 4.64 -8.86 -2.15
CA PRO A 273 5.31 -9.89 -2.93
C PRO A 273 4.38 -10.80 -3.75
N SER A 274 3.11 -10.90 -3.37
CA SER A 274 2.07 -11.68 -4.07
C SER A 274 1.34 -10.89 -5.16
N ALA A 275 1.72 -9.62 -5.40
CA ALA A 275 1.08 -8.78 -6.40
C ALA A 275 1.13 -9.40 -7.81
N SER A 276 -0.03 -9.40 -8.48
CA SER A 276 -0.11 -9.92 -9.85
C SER A 276 0.65 -9.03 -10.85
N ALA A 277 1.17 -9.64 -11.93
CA ALA A 277 1.84 -8.92 -13.01
C ALA A 277 0.97 -7.81 -13.64
N SER A 278 -0.36 -7.97 -13.63
CA SER A 278 -1.29 -6.95 -14.11
C SER A 278 -1.25 -5.69 -13.24
N ILE A 279 -1.27 -5.84 -11.92
CA ILE A 279 -1.20 -4.73 -10.97
C ILE A 279 0.16 -4.05 -11.04
N LEU A 280 1.26 -4.82 -11.05
CA LEU A 280 2.61 -4.30 -11.18
C LEU A 280 2.78 -3.45 -12.45
N ARG A 281 2.29 -3.95 -13.58
CA ARG A 281 2.30 -3.23 -14.86
C ARG A 281 1.49 -1.93 -14.80
N GLN A 282 0.30 -1.97 -14.20
CA GLN A 282 -0.55 -0.77 -14.08
C GLN A 282 0.08 0.27 -13.14
N ALA A 283 0.65 -0.17 -12.00
CA ALA A 283 1.38 0.69 -11.08
C ALA A 283 2.55 1.38 -11.79
N PHE A 284 3.37 0.62 -12.52
CA PHE A 284 4.47 1.13 -13.33
C PHE A 284 4.01 2.17 -14.37
N ARG A 285 3.02 1.83 -15.21
CA ARG A 285 2.52 2.74 -16.26
C ARG A 285 1.93 4.03 -15.68
N GLN A 286 1.18 3.94 -14.59
CA GLN A 286 0.59 5.13 -13.95
C GLN A 286 1.65 6.00 -13.29
N ALA A 287 2.66 5.41 -12.65
CA ALA A 287 3.78 6.15 -12.08
C ALA A 287 4.57 6.90 -13.17
N VAL A 288 4.88 6.27 -14.31
CA VAL A 288 5.50 6.93 -15.47
C VAL A 288 4.64 8.10 -15.96
N LYS A 289 3.32 7.88 -16.13
CA LYS A 289 2.38 8.92 -16.60
C LYS A 289 2.31 10.14 -15.66
N LEU A 290 2.51 9.94 -14.37
CA LEU A 290 2.53 11.03 -13.38
C LEU A 290 3.94 11.57 -13.09
N HIS A 291 4.94 11.18 -13.88
CA HIS A 291 6.34 11.56 -13.70
C HIS A 291 6.92 11.14 -12.33
N ALA A 292 6.35 10.11 -11.71
CA ALA A 292 6.87 9.48 -10.49
C ALA A 292 7.91 8.41 -10.87
N TRP A 293 9.02 8.86 -11.45
CA TRP A 293 10.03 8.00 -12.09
C TRP A 293 10.67 7.00 -11.13
N ASP A 294 11.04 7.46 -9.93
CA ASP A 294 11.69 6.63 -8.92
C ASP A 294 10.75 5.51 -8.43
N ASP A 295 9.47 5.81 -8.21
CA ASP A 295 8.46 4.81 -7.81
C ASP A 295 8.20 3.79 -8.92
N ALA A 296 8.16 4.25 -10.18
CA ALA A 296 8.02 3.37 -11.34
C ALA A 296 9.20 2.38 -11.42
N MET A 297 10.42 2.90 -11.34
CA MET A 297 11.62 2.05 -11.41
C MET A 297 11.74 1.12 -10.21
N LYS A 298 11.47 1.61 -9.00
CA LYS A 298 11.44 0.79 -7.80
C LYS A 298 10.49 -0.39 -7.95
N THR A 299 9.25 -0.12 -8.37
CA THR A 299 8.22 -1.15 -8.61
C THR A 299 8.72 -2.22 -9.58
N PHE A 300 9.34 -1.80 -10.68
CA PHE A 300 9.82 -2.71 -11.71
C PHE A 300 11.05 -3.52 -11.26
N ILE A 301 11.98 -2.92 -10.51
CA ILE A 301 13.20 -3.60 -10.06
C ILE A 301 12.91 -4.57 -8.91
N ASP A 302 12.03 -4.19 -7.96
CA ASP A 302 11.67 -5.08 -6.85
C ASP A 302 10.83 -6.27 -7.32
N HIS A 303 9.93 -6.03 -8.28
CA HIS A 303 8.98 -7.03 -8.77
C HIS A 303 8.95 -7.05 -10.32
N PRO A 304 9.92 -7.71 -10.98
CA PRO A 304 9.97 -7.80 -12.43
C PRO A 304 8.76 -8.53 -12.99
N PHE A 305 8.20 -8.02 -14.08
CA PHE A 305 7.09 -8.63 -14.80
C PHE A 305 7.34 -8.66 -16.31
N PRO A 306 6.68 -9.56 -17.07
CA PRO A 306 6.81 -9.60 -18.53
C PRO A 306 6.36 -8.28 -19.17
N LEU A 307 7.26 -7.64 -19.90
CA LEU A 307 7.02 -6.35 -20.54
C LEU A 307 6.40 -6.50 -21.93
N GLU A 308 5.43 -5.63 -22.21
CA GLU A 308 4.85 -5.43 -23.53
C GLU A 308 5.54 -4.26 -24.24
N LEU A 309 5.28 -4.10 -25.55
CA LEU A 309 5.81 -2.99 -26.36
C LEU A 309 5.55 -1.61 -25.73
N GLN A 310 4.39 -1.41 -25.11
CA GLN A 310 4.07 -0.16 -24.42
C GLN A 310 4.89 0.03 -23.14
N ASP A 311 5.18 -1.05 -22.41
CA ASP A 311 5.98 -0.98 -21.18
C ASP A 311 7.43 -0.61 -21.50
N ILE A 312 7.97 -1.16 -22.59
CA ILE A 312 9.31 -0.82 -23.07
C ILE A 312 9.40 0.67 -23.41
N LYS A 313 8.37 1.25 -24.04
CA LYS A 313 8.32 2.70 -24.30
C LYS A 313 8.31 3.51 -23.01
N CYS A 314 7.48 3.13 -22.04
CA CYS A 314 7.45 3.78 -20.72
C CYS A 314 8.79 3.67 -19.99
N LEU A 315 9.47 2.53 -20.10
CA LEU A 315 10.80 2.32 -19.52
C LEU A 315 11.83 3.26 -20.15
N THR A 316 11.87 3.33 -21.49
CA THR A 316 12.78 4.24 -22.20
C THR A 316 12.51 5.71 -21.92
N GLU A 317 11.25 6.08 -21.64
CA GLU A 317 10.87 7.43 -21.24
C GLU A 317 11.30 7.74 -19.80
N ALA A 318 11.17 6.78 -18.88
CA ALA A 318 11.49 6.99 -17.47
C ALA A 318 13.00 7.10 -17.21
N ILE A 319 13.81 6.24 -17.84
CA ILE A 319 15.26 6.08 -17.59
C ILE A 319 16.04 7.41 -17.48
N PRO A 320 15.89 8.39 -18.40
CA PRO A 320 16.67 9.63 -18.35
C PRO A 320 16.32 10.55 -17.18
N HIS A 321 15.17 10.35 -16.54
CA HIS A 321 14.65 11.22 -15.47
C HIS A 321 14.78 10.62 -14.08
N VAL A 322 15.22 9.35 -13.97
CA VAL A 322 15.38 8.64 -12.70
C VAL A 322 16.61 9.16 -11.97
N LYS A 323 16.44 9.43 -10.68
CA LYS A 323 17.56 9.78 -9.81
C LYS A 323 18.18 8.50 -9.26
N TRP A 324 19.16 7.98 -9.99
CA TRP A 324 19.81 6.70 -9.64
C TRP A 324 20.51 6.72 -8.28
N ASP A 325 20.86 7.91 -7.76
CA ASP A 325 21.44 8.12 -6.43
C ASP A 325 20.41 8.08 -5.29
N ASN A 326 19.12 7.87 -5.59
CA ASN A 326 18.06 7.73 -4.59
C ASN A 326 18.26 6.44 -3.76
N PRO A 327 18.47 6.54 -2.42
CA PRO A 327 18.70 5.38 -1.55
C PRO A 327 17.55 4.36 -1.50
N GLN A 328 16.35 4.74 -1.96
CA GLN A 328 15.19 3.85 -1.97
C GLN A 328 15.16 2.91 -3.18
N LEU A 329 16.04 3.13 -4.18
CA LEU A 329 16.14 2.27 -5.35
C LEU A 329 16.98 1.03 -5.04
N PRO A 330 16.48 -0.19 -5.30
CA PRO A 330 17.20 -1.44 -5.05
C PRO A 330 18.24 -1.71 -6.16
N LEU A 331 19.31 -0.91 -6.21
CA LEU A 331 20.33 -0.94 -7.28
C LEU A 331 21.04 -2.30 -7.37
N GLU A 332 21.16 -3.04 -6.27
CA GLU A 332 21.81 -4.35 -6.22
C GLU A 332 21.06 -5.39 -7.08
N LYS A 333 19.75 -5.20 -7.28
CA LYS A 333 18.92 -6.08 -8.12
C LYS A 333 18.88 -5.62 -9.58
N LEU A 334 19.22 -4.36 -9.86
CA LEU A 334 18.97 -3.68 -11.13
C LEU A 334 19.59 -4.38 -12.34
N SER A 335 20.83 -4.87 -12.24
CA SER A 335 21.49 -5.56 -13.35
C SER A 335 20.74 -6.84 -13.75
N ARG A 336 20.27 -7.61 -12.76
CA ARG A 336 19.53 -8.86 -12.98
C ARG A 336 18.18 -8.62 -13.65
N THR A 337 17.56 -7.47 -13.39
CA THR A 337 16.24 -7.13 -13.91
C THR A 337 16.29 -6.45 -15.27
N LEU A 338 17.21 -5.49 -15.47
CA LEU A 338 17.29 -4.72 -16.71
C LEU A 338 18.00 -5.44 -17.85
N VAL A 339 19.04 -6.25 -17.57
CA VAL A 339 19.82 -6.90 -18.63
C VAL A 339 18.97 -7.80 -19.55
N PRO A 340 18.12 -8.72 -19.04
CA PRO A 340 17.29 -9.56 -19.91
C PRO A 340 16.35 -8.75 -20.81
N VAL A 341 15.91 -7.60 -20.31
CA VAL A 341 14.89 -6.73 -20.92
C VAL A 341 15.49 -5.80 -21.97
N LEU A 342 16.59 -5.14 -21.62
CA LEU A 342 17.22 -4.09 -22.42
C LEU A 342 18.42 -4.60 -23.23
N LYS A 343 18.65 -5.92 -23.33
CA LYS A 343 19.76 -6.50 -24.12
C LYS A 343 19.83 -5.99 -25.57
N ASN A 344 18.70 -5.61 -26.14
CA ASN A 344 18.62 -5.05 -27.50
C ASN A 344 18.87 -3.54 -27.54
N GLN A 345 18.72 -2.83 -26.41
CA GLN A 345 18.95 -1.39 -26.25
C GLN A 345 20.27 -1.16 -25.51
N LYS A 346 21.36 -1.64 -26.09
CA LYS A 346 22.68 -1.67 -25.45
C LYS A 346 23.17 -0.30 -24.96
N LYS A 347 22.87 0.76 -25.70
CA LYS A 347 23.29 2.13 -25.36
C LYS A 347 22.65 2.59 -24.05
N ASP A 348 21.33 2.42 -23.92
CA ASP A 348 20.59 2.85 -22.73
C ASP A 348 20.98 1.98 -21.53
N LEU A 349 21.11 0.67 -21.75
CA LEU A 349 21.56 -0.27 -20.72
C LEU A 349 22.97 0.06 -20.21
N ASP A 350 23.93 0.35 -21.09
CA ASP A 350 25.30 0.73 -20.71
C ASP A 350 25.33 2.04 -19.93
N MET A 351 24.56 3.05 -20.38
CA MET A 351 24.44 4.33 -19.69
C MET A 351 23.92 4.16 -18.25
N ILE A 352 22.84 3.39 -18.06
CA ILE A 352 22.25 3.15 -16.73
C ILE A 352 23.24 2.42 -15.83
N LEU A 353 23.81 1.31 -16.31
CA LEU A 353 24.71 0.49 -15.51
C LEU A 353 25.97 1.28 -15.12
N THR A 354 26.51 2.10 -16.02
CA THR A 354 27.65 2.99 -15.75
C THR A 354 27.29 4.04 -14.70
N ALA A 355 26.12 4.67 -14.80
CA ALA A 355 25.67 5.67 -13.82
C ALA A 355 25.50 5.11 -12.40
N CYS A 356 25.26 3.81 -12.26
CA CYS A 356 25.13 3.14 -10.96
C CYS A 356 26.49 2.82 -10.30
N ILE A 357 27.59 2.75 -11.05
CA ILE A 357 28.92 2.35 -10.52
C ILE A 357 29.41 3.28 -9.40
N PRO A 358 29.38 4.63 -9.54
CA PRO A 358 29.81 5.54 -8.47
C PRO A 358 28.96 5.47 -7.20
N ILE A 359 27.73 4.96 -7.30
CA ILE A 359 26.82 4.86 -6.16
C ILE A 359 27.10 3.54 -5.42
N LEU A 360 27.22 2.44 -6.16
CA LEU A 360 27.49 1.11 -5.59
C LEU A 360 28.90 1.01 -4.98
N SER A 361 29.90 1.65 -5.58
CA SER A 361 31.29 1.70 -5.08
C SER A 361 31.45 2.30 -3.69
N ARG A 362 30.45 3.03 -3.17
CA ARG A 362 30.46 3.55 -1.80
C ARG A 362 30.38 2.45 -0.74
N SER A 363 29.85 1.28 -1.10
CA SER A 363 29.64 0.15 -0.19
C SER A 363 30.15 -1.19 -0.74
N HIS A 364 30.54 -1.25 -2.01
CA HIS A 364 30.97 -2.46 -2.71
C HIS A 364 32.35 -2.25 -3.32
N ASP A 365 33.17 -3.30 -3.31
CA ASP A 365 34.47 -3.27 -3.96
C ASP A 365 34.38 -3.63 -5.46
N LEU A 366 35.54 -3.69 -6.12
CA LEU A 366 35.62 -4.03 -7.55
C LEU A 366 35.11 -5.46 -7.85
N HIS A 367 35.31 -6.40 -6.93
CA HIS A 367 34.85 -7.78 -7.09
C HIS A 367 33.32 -7.86 -7.06
N ASP A 368 32.70 -7.16 -6.11
CA ASP A 368 31.25 -7.04 -5.98
C ASP A 368 30.61 -6.40 -7.23
N LEU A 369 31.22 -5.34 -7.78
CA LEU A 369 30.74 -4.68 -9.01
C LEU A 369 30.81 -5.62 -10.23
N LEU A 370 31.89 -6.40 -10.36
CA LEU A 370 32.01 -7.41 -11.41
C LEU A 370 30.96 -8.52 -11.24
N HIS A 371 30.71 -8.95 -10.00
CA HIS A 371 29.67 -9.93 -9.70
C HIS A 371 28.26 -9.37 -9.99
N TRP A 372 28.01 -8.10 -9.69
CA TRP A 372 26.76 -7.41 -10.02
C TRP A 372 26.51 -7.39 -11.54
N LEU A 373 27.55 -7.25 -12.37
CA LEU A 373 27.45 -7.29 -13.83
C LEU A 373 27.40 -8.70 -14.44
N LYS A 374 27.44 -9.77 -13.64
CA LYS A 374 27.38 -11.16 -14.12
C LYS A 374 26.21 -11.46 -15.10
N PRO A 375 24.99 -10.91 -14.94
CA PRO A 375 23.89 -11.15 -15.89
C PRO A 375 24.21 -10.79 -17.34
N LEU A 376 25.15 -9.87 -17.59
CA LEU A 376 25.61 -9.54 -18.94
C LEU A 376 26.24 -10.74 -19.65
N ASN A 377 26.99 -11.56 -18.92
CA ASN A 377 27.59 -12.80 -19.44
C ASN A 377 26.51 -13.83 -19.76
N ASP A 378 25.59 -14.03 -18.82
CA ASP A 378 24.51 -15.01 -18.93
C ASP A 378 23.62 -14.73 -20.15
N HIS A 379 23.43 -13.45 -20.49
CA HIS A 379 22.67 -13.01 -21.66
C HIS A 379 23.51 -12.68 -22.90
N GLN A 380 24.81 -13.00 -22.90
CA GLN A 380 25.75 -12.73 -24.01
C GLN A 380 25.74 -11.25 -24.47
N CYS A 381 25.47 -10.33 -23.55
CA CYS A 381 25.36 -8.90 -23.82
C CYS A 381 26.67 -8.20 -23.46
N LYS A 382 27.51 -7.93 -24.45
CA LYS A 382 28.76 -7.20 -24.25
C LYS A 382 28.50 -5.70 -24.23
N LEU A 383 28.86 -5.04 -23.12
CA LEU A 383 28.73 -3.60 -22.92
C LEU A 383 30.08 -2.95 -22.53
N PRO A 384 30.33 -1.69 -22.91
CA PRO A 384 31.52 -0.93 -22.51
C PRO A 384 31.78 -0.90 -21.00
N VAL A 385 30.76 -0.73 -20.16
CA VAL A 385 30.90 -0.69 -18.68
C VAL A 385 31.55 -1.96 -18.14
N GLN A 386 31.17 -3.11 -18.68
CA GLN A 386 31.69 -4.41 -18.28
C GLN A 386 33.16 -4.56 -18.68
N GLN A 387 33.50 -4.16 -19.92
CA GLN A 387 34.88 -4.21 -20.41
C GLN A 387 35.78 -3.29 -19.59
N THR A 388 35.28 -2.11 -19.23
CA THR A 388 36.01 -1.11 -18.43
C THR A 388 36.32 -1.66 -17.03
N LEU A 389 35.34 -2.26 -16.34
CA LEU A 389 35.56 -2.88 -15.03
C LEU A 389 36.49 -4.10 -15.09
N GLN A 390 36.37 -4.93 -16.13
CA GLN A 390 37.28 -6.06 -16.33
C GLN A 390 38.72 -5.60 -16.55
N GLN A 391 38.95 -4.59 -17.39
CA GLN A 391 40.27 -4.00 -17.58
C GLN A 391 40.81 -3.39 -16.27
N LEU A 392 39.95 -2.68 -15.53
CA LEU A 392 40.31 -2.09 -14.26
C LEU A 392 40.80 -3.13 -13.26
N SER A 393 40.19 -4.32 -13.21
CA SER A 393 40.64 -5.41 -12.32
C SER A 393 42.04 -5.94 -12.62
N HIS A 394 42.59 -5.71 -13.81
CA HIS A 394 43.97 -6.08 -14.15
C HIS A 394 44.98 -4.98 -13.82
N TYR A 395 44.53 -3.71 -13.75
CA TYR A 395 45.42 -2.56 -13.57
C TYR A 395 45.37 -1.95 -12.17
N ALA A 396 44.28 -2.17 -11.42
CA ALA A 396 44.04 -1.49 -10.15
C ALA A 396 45.16 -1.71 -9.12
N GLU A 397 45.79 -2.90 -9.13
CA GLU A 397 46.85 -3.27 -8.19
C GLU A 397 48.26 -3.16 -8.79
N ASP A 398 48.40 -2.79 -10.07
CA ASP A 398 49.69 -2.65 -10.74
C ASP A 398 50.19 -1.20 -10.64
N PRO A 399 51.28 -0.92 -9.89
CA PRO A 399 51.83 0.44 -9.77
C PRO A 399 52.26 1.04 -11.11
N ASP A 400 52.70 0.21 -12.07
CA ASP A 400 53.16 0.68 -13.39
C ASP A 400 51.99 0.93 -14.36
N LYS A 401 50.75 0.76 -13.89
CA LYS A 401 49.51 0.96 -14.67
C LYS A 401 48.55 1.98 -14.05
N GLN A 402 49.02 2.80 -13.11
CA GLN A 402 48.16 3.74 -12.40
C GLN A 402 47.55 4.79 -13.32
N PHE A 403 48.27 5.27 -14.34
CA PHE A 403 47.66 6.14 -15.36
C PHE A 403 46.47 5.49 -16.07
N GLN A 404 46.60 4.23 -16.51
CA GLN A 404 45.51 3.51 -17.18
C GLN A 404 44.36 3.22 -16.21
N ALA A 405 44.65 2.88 -14.95
CA ALA A 405 43.64 2.71 -13.90
C ALA A 405 42.86 4.02 -13.68
N GLY A 406 43.56 5.17 -13.59
CA GLY A 406 42.95 6.49 -13.43
C GLY A 406 42.01 6.86 -14.58
N GLU A 407 42.39 6.58 -15.83
CA GLU A 407 41.51 6.78 -16.99
C GLU A 407 40.24 5.91 -16.93
N LEU A 408 40.35 4.67 -16.46
CA LEU A 408 39.21 3.76 -16.32
C LEU A 408 38.31 4.17 -15.15
N TYR A 409 38.88 4.55 -13.99
CA TYR A 409 38.13 5.12 -12.87
C TYR A 409 37.35 6.36 -13.29
N TYR A 410 37.99 7.28 -14.04
CA TYR A 410 37.33 8.46 -14.58
C TYR A 410 36.15 8.10 -15.50
N LYS A 411 36.33 7.15 -16.43
CA LYS A 411 35.25 6.67 -17.32
C LYS A 411 34.06 6.07 -16.57
N LEU A 412 34.30 5.44 -15.43
CA LEU A 412 33.26 4.87 -14.56
C LEU A 412 32.63 5.92 -13.63
N GLY A 413 33.10 7.17 -13.65
CA GLY A 413 32.63 8.23 -12.76
C GLY A 413 33.21 8.16 -11.33
N LEU A 414 34.21 7.30 -11.10
CA LEU A 414 34.93 7.12 -9.83
C LEU A 414 36.01 8.20 -9.71
N LYS A 415 35.57 9.45 -9.52
CA LYS A 415 36.46 10.62 -9.61
C LYS A 415 37.54 10.65 -8.54
N LYS A 416 37.26 10.19 -7.33
CA LYS A 416 38.22 10.22 -6.23
C LYS A 416 39.36 9.22 -6.48
N GLU A 417 39.00 8.00 -6.83
CA GLU A 417 39.92 6.93 -7.19
C GLU A 417 40.77 7.31 -8.41
N ALA A 418 40.17 8.01 -9.38
CA ALA A 418 40.91 8.56 -10.52
C ALA A 418 41.96 9.61 -10.09
N ILE A 419 41.61 10.53 -9.17
CA ILE A 419 42.55 11.51 -8.61
C ILE A 419 43.72 10.80 -7.92
N ASP A 420 43.42 9.80 -7.08
CA ASP A 420 44.42 9.06 -6.32
C ASP A 420 45.40 8.33 -7.27
N SER A 421 44.89 7.66 -8.31
CA SER A 421 45.74 7.03 -9.33
C SER A 421 46.58 8.01 -10.13
N PHE A 422 46.04 9.17 -10.52
CA PHE A 422 46.83 10.18 -11.24
C PHE A 422 47.89 10.84 -10.36
N ASN A 423 47.62 11.05 -9.07
CA ASN A 423 48.62 11.54 -8.12
C ASN A 423 49.76 10.54 -7.96
N TRP A 424 49.45 9.24 -7.84
CA TRP A 424 50.48 8.20 -7.78
C TRP A 424 51.37 8.21 -9.03
N GLU A 425 50.77 8.35 -10.22
CA GLU A 425 51.53 8.41 -11.47
C GLU A 425 52.50 9.60 -11.53
N ILE A 426 52.12 10.76 -10.98
CA ILE A 426 53.03 11.93 -10.87
C ILE A 426 54.24 11.61 -9.99
N GLU A 427 54.03 10.86 -8.90
CA GLU A 427 55.12 10.47 -8.00
C GLU A 427 56.09 9.47 -8.65
N LEU A 428 55.59 8.54 -9.46
CA LEU A 428 56.40 7.54 -10.17
C LEU A 428 57.11 8.13 -11.39
N HIS A 429 56.43 9.01 -12.13
CA HIS A 429 56.89 9.56 -13.40
C HIS A 429 56.71 11.09 -13.41
N PRO A 430 57.53 11.84 -12.64
CA PRO A 430 57.39 13.28 -12.48
C PRO A 430 57.67 14.08 -13.75
N ASP A 431 58.24 13.46 -14.80
CA ASP A 431 58.49 14.09 -16.08
C ASP A 431 57.33 13.92 -17.08
N ASP A 432 56.33 13.06 -16.80
CA ASP A 432 55.16 12.89 -17.67
C ASP A 432 54.08 13.93 -17.34
N PRO A 433 53.77 14.87 -18.26
CA PRO A 433 52.73 15.87 -18.02
C PRO A 433 51.30 15.31 -18.13
N SER A 434 51.12 14.07 -18.60
CA SER A 434 49.80 13.48 -18.89
C SER A 434 48.88 13.40 -17.66
N PRO A 435 49.33 12.90 -16.49
CA PRO A 435 48.49 12.81 -15.28
C PRO A 435 48.13 14.19 -14.74
N VAL A 436 49.07 15.16 -14.81
CA VAL A 436 48.86 16.55 -14.39
C VAL A 436 47.77 17.22 -15.22
N ARG A 437 47.74 16.98 -16.55
CA ARG A 437 46.66 17.46 -17.42
C ARG A 437 45.31 16.87 -17.03
N ARG A 438 45.25 15.58 -16.70
CA ARG A 438 44.02 14.90 -16.29
C ARG A 438 43.48 15.43 -14.96
N LEU A 439 44.34 15.60 -13.96
CA LEU A 439 43.97 16.17 -12.67
C LEU A 439 43.43 17.60 -12.81
N CYS A 440 44.09 18.44 -13.60
CA CYS A 440 43.61 19.80 -13.87
C CYS A 440 42.19 19.80 -14.47
N SER A 441 41.93 18.95 -15.48
CA SER A 441 40.59 18.78 -16.06
C SER A 441 39.58 18.28 -15.02
N LEU A 442 39.96 17.30 -14.21
CA LEU A 442 39.08 16.67 -13.24
C LEU A 442 38.68 17.62 -12.10
N TYR A 443 39.64 18.40 -11.58
CA TYR A 443 39.38 19.43 -10.59
C TYR A 443 38.50 20.56 -11.15
N HIS A 444 38.68 20.94 -12.41
CA HIS A 444 37.77 21.86 -13.09
C HIS A 444 36.34 21.32 -13.17
N GLU A 445 36.14 20.05 -13.51
CA GLU A 445 34.83 19.42 -13.52
C GLU A 445 34.17 19.32 -12.14
N LEU A 446 34.98 19.18 -11.09
CA LEU A 446 34.52 19.16 -9.71
C LEU A 446 34.23 20.56 -9.15
N GLY A 447 34.54 21.63 -9.89
CA GLY A 447 34.40 23.02 -9.46
C GLY A 447 35.48 23.47 -8.47
N GLN A 448 36.55 22.68 -8.31
CA GLN A 448 37.68 22.93 -7.42
C GLN A 448 38.74 23.76 -8.15
N THR A 449 38.49 25.06 -8.27
CA THR A 449 39.30 25.98 -9.10
C THR A 449 40.70 26.23 -8.55
N ASP A 450 40.86 26.18 -7.22
CA ASP A 450 42.13 26.46 -6.56
C ASP A 450 43.11 25.31 -6.80
N GLU A 451 42.67 24.07 -6.59
CA GLU A 451 43.42 22.86 -6.90
C GLU A 451 43.75 22.80 -8.40
N ALA A 452 42.78 23.08 -9.28
CA ALA A 452 43.02 23.12 -10.72
C ALA A 452 44.11 24.14 -11.11
N ALA A 453 44.13 25.32 -10.47
CA ALA A 453 45.16 26.34 -10.71
C ALA A 453 46.55 25.87 -10.25
N VAL A 454 46.65 25.14 -9.14
CA VAL A 454 47.91 24.54 -8.66
C VAL A 454 48.46 23.56 -9.68
N TYR A 455 47.65 22.60 -10.15
CA TYR A 455 48.10 21.66 -11.18
C TYR A 455 48.38 22.33 -12.53
N GLN A 456 47.69 23.42 -12.85
CA GLN A 456 47.98 24.22 -14.05
C GLN A 456 49.33 24.95 -13.95
N GLN A 457 49.72 25.42 -12.76
CA GLN A 457 51.05 25.98 -12.53
C GLN A 457 52.12 24.89 -12.61
N LEU A 458 51.87 23.73 -12.01
CA LEU A 458 52.77 22.57 -12.10
C LEU A 458 53.02 22.18 -13.55
N LEU A 459 51.97 22.10 -14.37
CA LEU A 459 52.06 21.78 -15.80
C LEU A 459 52.89 22.79 -16.61
N LYS A 460 52.97 24.05 -16.16
CA LYS A 460 53.81 25.09 -16.81
C LYS A 460 55.27 25.02 -16.39
N SER A 461 55.56 24.36 -15.26
CA SER A 461 56.90 24.23 -14.70
C SER A 461 57.63 22.94 -15.08
N MET A 462 56.90 21.97 -15.64
CA MET A 462 57.42 20.77 -16.30
C MET A 462 57.81 21.11 -17.74
#